data_AF-A0AAV8YQ60-F1
#
_entry.id   AF-A0AAV8YQ60-F1
#
_cell.length_a   1.000
_cell.length_b   1.000
_cell.length_c   1.000
_cell.angle_alpha   90.00
_cell.angle_beta   90.00
_cell.angle_gamma   90.00
#
_symmetry.space_group_name_H-M   'P 1'
#
loop_
_entity.id
_entity.type
_entity.pdbx_description
1 polymer ?
#
loop_
_entity_poly.entity_id
_entity_poly.type
_entity_poly.pdbx_seq_one_letter_code
_entity_poly.pdbx_strand_id
1 'polypeptide(L)'
;MSAPPPPCDWQTTRKLVKERGQYLLETGMWSDCRFIVGTEPNQQVLEGHKLFLAMSSPVFEAMFFGGMAEKDPIAILDVQPDAFKALLEYAIYYNFALDFK
;
A
#
# COMPACT_ATOMS: atom_id res chain seq x y z
N MET A 1 7.78 31.91 22.17
CA MET A 1 7.41 31.12 20.98
C MET A 1 8.28 29.88 21.00
N SER A 2 7.71 28.72 21.35
CA SER A 2 8.42 27.44 21.32
C SER A 2 8.69 27.05 19.86
N ALA A 3 9.91 26.58 19.59
CA ALA A 3 10.26 26.06 18.27
C ALA A 3 9.30 24.93 17.87
N PRO A 4 8.97 24.77 16.57
CA PRO A 4 8.19 23.63 16.11
C PRO A 4 8.91 22.34 16.56
N PRO A 5 8.16 21.31 16.96
CA PRO A 5 8.76 20.03 17.31
C PRO A 5 9.66 19.58 16.16
N PRO A 6 10.85 19.02 16.44
CA PRO A 6 11.75 18.57 15.39
C PRO A 6 10.98 17.67 14.44
N PRO A 7 11.29 17.70 13.12
CA PRO A 7 10.76 16.71 12.19
C PRO A 7 10.98 15.35 12.83
N CYS A 8 9.90 14.59 13.03
CA CYS A 8 10.02 13.26 13.60
C CYS A 8 10.89 12.46 12.62
N ASP A 9 12.14 12.15 12.98
CA ASP A 9 13.06 11.33 12.20
C ASP A 9 12.59 9.87 12.26
N TRP A 10 11.42 9.64 11.67
CA TRP A 10 10.65 8.41 11.74
C TRP A 10 11.43 7.24 11.09
N GLN A 11 12.32 7.56 10.14
CA GLN A 11 13.22 6.61 9.49
C GLN A 11 14.36 6.14 10.40
N THR A 12 14.90 7.01 11.27
CA THR A 12 16.04 6.67 12.13
C THR A 12 15.59 6.01 13.42
N THR A 13 14.37 6.30 13.85
CA THR A 13 13.73 5.68 15.02
C THR A 13 13.21 4.26 14.75
N ARG A 14 12.96 3.90 13.48
CA ARG A 14 12.51 2.57 13.05
C ARG A 14 13.67 1.76 12.46
N LYS A 15 14.06 0.71 13.16
CA LYS A 15 15.29 -0.05 12.86
C LYS A 15 15.11 -0.98 11.66
N LEU A 16 13.92 -1.54 11.49
CA LEU A 16 13.65 -2.53 10.45
C LEU A 16 13.01 -1.86 9.23
N VAL A 17 13.32 -2.37 8.03
CA VAL A 17 12.67 -1.92 6.78
C VAL A 17 11.14 -2.09 6.88
N LYS A 18 10.68 -3.21 7.47
CA LYS A 18 9.25 -3.46 7.67
C LYS A 18 8.57 -2.36 8.50
N GLU A 19 9.19 -1.90 9.58
CA GLU A 19 8.62 -0.86 10.44
C GLU A 19 8.46 0.46 9.66
N ARG A 20 9.42 0.74 8.78
CA ARG A 20 9.36 1.91 7.90
C ARG A 20 8.25 1.76 6.84
N GLY A 21 8.10 0.57 6.25
CA GLY A 21 6.99 0.26 5.34
C GLY A 21 5.62 0.39 6.01
N GLN A 22 5.47 -0.15 7.23
CA GLN A 22 4.25 -0.02 8.04
C GLN A 22 3.88 1.44 8.27
N TYR A 23 4.86 2.27 8.63
CA TYR A 23 4.63 3.70 8.80
C TYR A 23 4.19 4.39 7.51
N LEU A 24 4.78 4.05 6.37
CA LEU A 24 4.38 4.60 5.08
C LEU A 24 2.94 4.19 4.74
N LEU A 25 2.56 2.94 4.99
CA LEU A 25 1.20 2.46 4.77
C LEU A 25 0.19 3.14 5.69
N GLU A 26 0.47 3.24 6.99
CA GLU A 26 -0.42 3.86 7.98
C GLU A 26 -0.62 5.35 7.76
N THR A 27 0.41 6.05 7.28
CA THR A 27 0.36 7.51 7.08
C THR A 27 -0.07 7.92 5.67
N GLY A 28 -0.08 6.99 4.70
CA GLY A 28 -0.26 7.30 3.27
C GLY A 28 0.88 8.14 2.67
N MET A 29 1.97 8.36 3.43
CA MET A 29 3.06 9.20 2.95
C MET A 29 3.75 8.53 1.77
N TRP A 30 3.99 9.31 0.72
CA TRP A 30 4.59 8.87 -0.54
C TRP A 30 3.81 7.78 -1.28
N SER A 31 2.52 7.64 -1.01
CA SER A 31 1.67 6.79 -1.83
C SER A 31 1.67 7.25 -3.29
N ASP A 32 1.79 6.29 -4.20
CA ASP A 32 1.97 6.51 -5.65
C ASP A 32 0.97 5.70 -6.49
N CYS A 33 -0.01 5.07 -5.85
CA CYS A 33 -1.20 4.47 -6.46
C CYS A 33 -2.42 4.57 -5.55
N ARG A 34 -3.61 4.53 -6.16
CA ARG A 34 -4.92 4.48 -5.50
C ARG A 34 -5.74 3.33 -6.06
N PHE A 35 -6.49 2.68 -5.18
CA PHE A 35 -7.41 1.60 -5.50
C PHE A 35 -8.84 2.02 -5.18
N ILE A 36 -9.75 1.85 -6.13
CA ILE A 36 -11.19 1.90 -5.88
C ILE A 36 -11.62 0.46 -5.56
N VAL A 37 -11.92 0.18 -4.30
CA VAL A 37 -12.19 -1.17 -3.80
C VAL A 37 -13.65 -1.35 -3.44
N GLY A 38 -14.22 -2.46 -3.88
CA GLY A 38 -15.61 -2.83 -3.67
C GLY A 38 -16.59 -2.10 -4.60
N THR A 39 -17.88 -2.33 -4.33
CA THR A 39 -19.00 -1.77 -5.08
C THR A 39 -19.88 -0.90 -4.18
N GLU A 40 -20.65 0.00 -4.79
CA GLU A 40 -21.62 0.80 -4.05
C GLU A 40 -22.61 -0.08 -3.25
N PRO A 41 -23.00 0.35 -2.04
CA PRO A 41 -22.68 1.63 -1.39
C PRO A 41 -21.38 1.62 -0.56
N ASN A 42 -20.68 0.49 -0.47
CA ASN A 42 -19.54 0.30 0.43
C ASN A 42 -18.17 0.53 -0.23
N GLN A 43 -18.16 1.13 -1.42
CA GLN A 43 -16.94 1.41 -2.17
C GLN A 43 -16.03 2.37 -1.41
N GLN A 44 -14.72 2.08 -1.40
CA GLN A 44 -13.71 2.91 -0.74
C GLN A 44 -12.52 3.16 -1.67
N VAL A 45 -11.89 4.32 -1.53
CA VAL A 45 -10.60 4.61 -2.15
C VAL A 45 -9.49 4.38 -1.14
N LEU A 46 -8.53 3.53 -1.49
CA LEU A 46 -7.39 3.16 -0.65
C LEU A 46 -6.09 3.56 -1.34
N GLU A 47 -5.18 4.18 -0.59
CA GLU A 47 -3.85 4.56 -1.08
C GLU A 47 -2.85 3.43 -0.84
N GLY A 48 -1.83 3.34 -1.68
CA GLY A 48 -0.78 2.32 -1.56
C GLY A 48 0.53 2.72 -2.22
N HIS A 49 1.48 1.79 -2.20
CA HIS A 49 2.83 1.98 -2.70
C HIS A 49 3.19 0.89 -3.70
N LYS A 50 3.34 1.25 -4.97
CA LYS A 50 3.60 0.32 -6.08
C LYS A 50 4.80 -0.56 -5.82
N LEU A 51 5.90 0.01 -5.29
CA LEU A 51 7.13 -0.75 -5.04
C LEU A 51 6.92 -1.85 -4.00
N PHE A 52 6.27 -1.56 -2.87
CA PHE A 52 6.01 -2.57 -1.84
C PHE A 52 5.05 -3.65 -2.32
N LEU A 53 4.03 -3.27 -3.08
CA LEU A 53 3.06 -4.22 -3.62
C LEU A 53 3.67 -5.10 -4.72
N ALA A 54 4.40 -4.52 -5.68
CA ALA A 54 5.08 -5.28 -6.73
C ALA A 54 6.16 -6.21 -6.18
N MET A 55 6.93 -5.80 -5.16
CA MET A 55 7.90 -6.71 -4.55
C MET A 55 7.24 -7.89 -3.83
N SER A 56 5.98 -7.72 -3.40
CA SER A 56 5.24 -8.74 -2.67
C SER A 56 4.51 -9.73 -3.59
N SER A 57 4.21 -9.38 -4.84
CA SER A 57 3.46 -10.25 -5.75
C SER A 57 3.70 -9.96 -7.23
N PRO A 58 3.89 -10.98 -8.08
CA PRO A 58 4.00 -10.80 -9.53
C PRO A 58 2.71 -10.26 -10.16
N VAL A 59 1.55 -10.47 -9.52
CA VAL A 59 0.28 -9.88 -9.97
C VAL A 59 0.34 -8.35 -9.90
N PHE A 60 0.84 -7.82 -8.78
CA PHE A 60 1.03 -6.39 -8.60
C PHE A 60 2.14 -5.84 -9.50
N GLU A 61 3.23 -6.58 -9.69
CA GLU A 61 4.26 -6.19 -10.66
C GLU A 61 3.69 -6.04 -12.08
N ALA A 62 2.93 -7.04 -12.55
CA ALA A 62 2.27 -6.97 -13.86
C ALA A 62 1.25 -5.82 -13.93
N MET A 63 0.49 -5.61 -12.86
CA MET A 63 -0.50 -4.55 -12.76
C MET A 63 0.10 -3.14 -12.87
N PHE A 64 1.27 -2.89 -12.27
CA PHE A 64 1.87 -1.55 -12.25
C PHE A 64 2.95 -1.32 -13.31
N PHE A 65 3.71 -2.37 -13.67
CA PHE A 65 4.90 -2.28 -14.51
C PHE A 65 4.85 -3.17 -15.74
N GLY A 66 3.76 -3.92 -15.95
CA GLY A 66 3.54 -4.73 -17.14
C GLY A 66 3.23 -3.91 -18.40
N GLY A 67 3.24 -4.58 -19.56
CA GLY A 67 2.99 -3.94 -20.86
C GLY A 67 1.57 -3.36 -21.04
N MET A 68 0.63 -3.74 -20.17
CA MET A 68 -0.73 -3.20 -20.08
C MET A 68 -1.01 -2.73 -18.65
N ALA A 69 -0.06 -2.01 -18.04
CA ALA A 69 -0.22 -1.50 -16.69
C ALA A 69 -1.54 -0.72 -16.53
N GLU A 70 -2.23 -0.98 -15.43
CA GLU A 70 -3.51 -0.37 -15.11
C GLU A 70 -3.36 1.13 -14.84
N LYS A 71 -4.37 1.91 -15.21
CA LYS A 71 -4.38 3.35 -14.96
C LYS A 71 -4.84 3.63 -13.54
N ASP A 72 -4.14 4.52 -12.86
CA ASP A 72 -4.57 5.04 -11.56
C ASP A 72 -5.81 5.95 -11.73
N PRO A 73 -6.90 5.75 -10.95
CA PRO A 73 -7.09 4.75 -9.91
C PRO A 73 -7.52 3.36 -10.42
N ILE A 74 -7.00 2.32 -9.78
CA ILE A 74 -7.20 0.92 -10.16
C ILE A 74 -8.47 0.39 -9.50
N ALA A 75 -9.40 -0.17 -10.29
CA ALA A 75 -10.66 -0.70 -9.77
C ALA A 75 -10.53 -2.17 -9.35
N ILE A 76 -10.89 -2.49 -8.11
CA ILE A 76 -10.92 -3.85 -7.54
C ILE A 76 -12.33 -4.06 -6.96
N LEU A 77 -13.26 -4.46 -7.82
CA LEU A 77 -14.70 -4.48 -7.52
C LEU A 77 -15.16 -5.76 -6.82
N ASP A 78 -14.35 -6.83 -6.89
CA ASP A 78 -14.63 -8.16 -6.37
C ASP A 78 -14.15 -8.38 -4.94
N VAL A 79 -13.39 -7.44 -4.38
CA VAL A 79 -12.84 -7.51 -3.02
C VAL A 79 -13.51 -6.47 -2.13
N GLN A 80 -13.84 -6.87 -0.90
CA GLN A 80 -14.34 -5.94 0.11
C GLN A 80 -13.21 -5.04 0.64
N PRO A 81 -13.46 -3.75 0.92
CA PRO A 81 -12.41 -2.83 1.38
C PRO A 81 -11.58 -3.34 2.56
N ASP A 82 -12.21 -3.96 3.55
CA ASP A 82 -11.50 -4.45 4.74
C ASP A 82 -10.61 -5.66 4.43
N ALA A 83 -11.04 -6.52 3.51
CA ALA A 83 -10.22 -7.63 3.03
C ALA A 83 -9.00 -7.11 2.25
N PHE A 84 -9.17 -6.06 1.45
CA PHE A 84 -8.07 -5.45 0.73
C PHE A 84 -7.09 -4.73 1.65
N LYS A 85 -7.57 -4.02 2.70
CA LYS A 85 -6.69 -3.45 3.75
C LYS A 85 -5.85 -4.52 4.42
N ALA A 86 -6.46 -5.65 4.80
CA ALA A 86 -5.73 -6.77 5.39
C ALA A 86 -4.66 -7.33 4.45
N LEU A 87 -4.91 -7.32 3.13
CA LEU A 87 -3.94 -7.71 2.12
C LEU A 87 -2.76 -6.72 2.04
N LEU A 88 -3.03 -5.40 2.06
CA LEU A 88 -1.98 -4.37 2.08
C LEU A 88 -1.11 -4.50 3.34
N GLU A 89 -1.74 -4.70 4.49
CA GLU A 89 -1.04 -4.98 5.74
C GLU A 89 -0.22 -6.27 5.63
N TYR A 90 -0.77 -7.33 5.04
CA TYR A 90 -0.03 -8.58 4.90
C TYR A 90 1.23 -8.41 4.04
N ALA A 91 1.10 -7.74 2.89
CA ALA A 91 2.19 -7.48 1.96
C ALA A 91 3.35 -6.70 2.60
N ILE A 92 3.04 -5.75 3.51
CA ILE A 92 4.03 -4.84 4.09
C ILE A 92 4.54 -5.32 5.47
N TYR A 93 3.69 -5.94 6.30
CA TYR A 93 4.01 -6.29 7.69
C TYR A 93 4.70 -7.64 7.81
N TYR A 94 4.29 -8.63 7.02
CA TYR A 94 4.67 -10.04 7.23
C TYR A 94 5.73 -10.55 6.26
N ASN A 95 6.04 -9.80 5.20
CA ASN A 95 7.18 -10.05 4.30
C ASN A 95 7.14 -11.46 3.65
N PHE A 96 5.94 -11.98 3.38
CA PHE A 96 5.74 -13.19 2.59
C PHE A 96 5.42 -12.82 1.15
N ALA A 97 6.01 -13.54 0.19
CA ALA A 97 5.58 -13.46 -1.19
C ALA A 97 4.11 -13.94 -1.27
N LEU A 98 3.23 -13.05 -1.75
CA LEU A 98 1.83 -13.33 -2.01
C LEU A 98 1.70 -14.04 -3.36
N ASP A 99 1.55 -15.35 -3.31
CA ASP A 99 1.21 -16.20 -4.46
C ASP A 99 -0.32 -16.29 -4.56
N PHE A 100 -0.93 -15.41 -5.36
CA PHE A 100 -2.33 -15.55 -5.77
C PHE A 100 -2.38 -16.57 -6.90
N LYS A 101 -2.76 -17.81 -6.58
CA LYS A 101 -3.08 -18.83 -7.58
C LYS A 101 -4.47 -18.62 -8.18
#